data_AF-A0A0C2H3S1-F1
#
_entry.id   AF-A0A0C2H3S1-F1
#
_cell.length_a   1.000
_cell.length_b   1.000
_cell.length_c   1.000
_cell.angle_alpha   90.00
_cell.angle_beta   90.00
_cell.angle_gamma   90.00
#
_symmetry.space_group_name_H-M   'P 1'
#
loop_
_entity.id
_entity.type
_entity.pdbx_description
1 polymer ?
#
loop_
_entity_poly.entity_id
_entity_poly.type
_entity_poly.pdbx_seq_one_letter_code
_entity_poly.pdbx_strand_id
1 'polypeptide(L)'
;MAQPYEIRLPQLLGIWLGRRRNLKNYYIIGMKVNHSPIPQFSSVKAVLLLMTNLTMDLDEWLDVDDVDDEDEEESVAIGESALDRISCALNGKAILAPFLSLIDKMRHSEDWRERHVALMGFSVIGEGCQRTMEPHIQNYVREIIPFLNDKFGRGLKPDKRRK
;
A
#
# COMPACT_ATOMS: atom_id res chain seq x y z
N MET A 1 22.07 -32.55 8.60
CA MET A 1 22.27 -31.25 9.28
C MET A 1 21.86 -30.16 8.30
N ALA A 2 20.64 -29.65 8.43
CA ALA A 2 20.03 -28.71 7.50
C ALA A 2 20.46 -27.26 7.82
N GLN A 3 20.89 -26.55 6.79
CA GLN A 3 21.27 -25.14 6.81
C GLN A 3 20.03 -24.23 6.85
N PRO A 4 20.12 -23.00 7.38
CA PRO A 4 18.97 -22.15 7.62
C PRO A 4 18.44 -21.52 6.33
N TYR A 5 17.11 -21.37 6.30
CA TYR A 5 16.25 -20.86 5.24
C TYR A 5 16.72 -19.49 4.70
N GLU A 6 17.26 -19.51 3.48
CA GLU A 6 17.54 -18.30 2.71
C GLU A 6 16.23 -17.88 2.02
N ILE A 7 15.54 -16.90 2.60
CA ILE A 7 14.33 -16.32 2.00
C ILE A 7 14.76 -15.52 0.77
N ARG A 8 14.60 -16.12 -0.41
CA ARG A 8 14.72 -15.42 -1.68
C ARG A 8 13.59 -14.40 -1.78
N LEU A 9 13.93 -13.12 -1.67
CA LEU A 9 13.10 -11.93 -1.96
C LEU A 9 13.30 -11.39 -3.41
N PRO A 10 13.14 -12.13 -4.52
CA PRO A 10 13.26 -11.53 -5.85
C PRO A 10 11.92 -11.07 -6.47
N GLN A 11 10.76 -11.29 -5.84
CA GLN A 11 9.47 -10.89 -6.45
C GLN A 11 8.99 -9.48 -6.02
N LEU A 12 9.39 -8.98 -4.85
CA LEU A 12 9.09 -7.59 -4.44
C LEU A 12 10.13 -6.56 -4.92
N LEU A 13 11.30 -7.01 -5.38
CA LEU A 13 12.36 -6.14 -5.91
C LEU A 13 12.18 -5.80 -7.40
N GLY A 14 11.40 -6.58 -8.15
CA GLY A 14 11.11 -6.33 -9.57
C GLY A 14 10.25 -5.07 -9.79
N ILE A 15 9.26 -4.85 -8.91
CA ILE A 15 8.45 -3.63 -8.87
C ILE A 15 9.31 -2.43 -8.42
N TRP A 16 10.28 -2.66 -7.53
CA TRP A 16 11.13 -1.64 -6.92
C TRP A 16 12.24 -1.08 -7.85
N LEU A 17 12.67 -1.82 -8.88
CA LEU A 17 13.73 -1.39 -9.79
C LEU A 17 13.25 -1.03 -11.21
N GLY A 18 12.04 -1.42 -11.60
CA GLY A 18 11.49 -1.22 -12.94
C GLY A 18 11.01 0.20 -13.26
N ARG A 19 10.62 0.99 -12.25
CA ARG A 19 10.03 2.34 -12.45
C ARG A 19 11.05 3.47 -12.67
N ARG A 20 12.33 3.13 -12.82
CA ARG A 20 13.44 4.08 -13.01
C ARG A 20 13.80 4.33 -14.48
N ARG A 21 12.80 4.53 -15.36
CA ARG A 21 13.05 5.06 -16.73
C ARG A 21 12.40 6.43 -16.89
N ASN A 22 13.26 7.45 -16.86
CA ASN A 22 13.09 8.77 -17.50
C ASN A 22 11.91 9.68 -17.03
N LEU A 23 12.03 10.29 -15.85
CA LEU A 23 11.27 11.51 -15.49
C LEU A 23 12.16 12.75 -15.23
N LYS A 24 13.40 12.78 -15.75
CA LYS A 24 14.26 13.97 -15.63
C LYS A 24 13.85 15.17 -16.52
N ASN A 25 12.71 15.14 -17.20
CA ASN A 25 12.28 16.22 -18.12
C ASN A 25 10.78 16.52 -18.01
N TYR A 26 10.30 16.89 -16.83
CA TYR A 26 9.12 17.76 -16.75
C TYR A 26 9.44 18.96 -15.86
N TYR A 27 9.62 20.09 -16.54
CA TYR A 27 9.56 21.44 -15.98
C TYR A 27 8.25 21.57 -15.19
N ILE A 28 8.31 21.42 -13.85
CA ILE A 28 7.27 21.98 -12.99
C ILE A 28 7.72 23.40 -12.67
N ILE A 29 7.13 24.30 -13.45
CA ILE A 29 7.15 25.75 -13.40
C ILE A 29 7.29 26.22 -11.95
N GLY A 30 8.21 27.16 -11.72
CA GLY A 30 8.57 27.70 -10.42
C GLY A 30 7.43 28.41 -9.70
N MET A 31 6.50 27.64 -9.13
CA MET A 31 5.63 28.11 -8.07
C MET A 31 6.40 28.02 -6.76
N LYS A 32 6.73 29.18 -6.21
CA LYS A 32 7.01 29.32 -4.79
C LYS A 32 5.74 28.83 -4.06
N VAL A 33 5.74 27.57 -3.61
CA VAL A 33 4.61 27.00 -2.87
C VAL A 33 4.54 27.75 -1.54
N ASN A 34 3.76 28.82 -1.51
CA ASN A 34 3.34 29.43 -0.28
C ASN A 34 2.57 28.35 0.49
N HIS A 35 3.14 27.90 1.62
CA HIS A 35 2.51 26.97 2.57
C HIS A 35 1.22 27.61 3.13
N SER A 36 0.16 27.59 2.35
CA SER A 36 -1.16 27.37 2.93
C SER A 36 -1.17 25.93 3.47
N PRO A 37 -1.74 25.65 4.65
CA PRO A 37 -1.87 24.29 5.12
C PRO A 37 -2.89 23.60 4.22
N ILE A 38 -2.43 23.03 3.11
CA ILE A 38 -3.18 22.00 2.39
C ILE A 38 -3.57 21.00 3.47
N PRO A 39 -4.85 20.65 3.67
CA PRO A 39 -5.22 19.64 4.64
C PRO A 39 -4.71 18.28 4.16
N GLN A 40 -3.42 17.97 4.41
CA GLN A 40 -2.78 16.74 3.94
C GLN A 40 -3.56 15.51 4.41
N PHE A 41 -4.16 15.62 5.60
CA PHE A 41 -5.05 14.63 6.17
C PHE A 41 -6.27 14.32 5.28
N SER A 42 -6.93 15.32 4.68
CA SER A 42 -8.11 15.06 3.84
C SER A 42 -7.74 14.46 2.48
N SER A 43 -6.62 14.89 1.89
CA SER A 43 -6.15 14.34 0.61
C SER A 43 -5.74 12.87 0.75
N VAL A 44 -4.95 12.53 1.78
CA VAL A 44 -4.55 11.14 2.06
C VAL A 44 -5.78 10.29 2.37
N LYS A 45 -6.71 10.79 3.19
CA LYS A 45 -7.94 10.07 3.50
C LYS A 45 -8.79 9.79 2.26
N ALA A 46 -8.96 10.78 1.37
CA ALA A 46 -9.75 10.60 0.15
C ALA A 46 -9.16 9.52 -0.76
N VAL A 47 -7.83 9.51 -0.91
CA VAL A 47 -7.13 8.51 -1.72
C VAL A 47 -7.22 7.12 -1.10
N LEU A 48 -7.02 6.99 0.21
CA LEU A 48 -7.17 5.70 0.89
C LEU A 48 -8.61 5.17 0.78
N LEU A 49 -9.63 6.02 0.90
CA LEU A 49 -11.02 5.61 0.69
C LEU A 49 -11.30 5.20 -0.77
N LEU A 50 -10.67 5.85 -1.75
CA LEU A 50 -10.79 5.43 -3.15
C LEU A 50 -10.23 4.00 -3.32
N MET A 51 -9.11 3.69 -2.68
CA MET A 51 -8.50 2.35 -2.72
C MET A 51 -9.36 1.29 -2.00
N THR A 52 -10.28 1.67 -1.11
CA THR A 52 -11.19 0.71 -0.46
C THR A 52 -12.39 0.34 -1.33
N ASN A 53 -12.60 1.02 -2.46
CA ASN A 53 -13.73 0.80 -3.35
C ASN A 53 -13.49 -0.38 -4.30
N LEU A 54 -13.26 -1.56 -3.71
CA LEU A 54 -13.20 -2.85 -4.40
C LEU A 54 -14.64 -3.37 -4.58
N THR A 55 -15.03 -3.55 -5.83
CA THR A 55 -16.34 -4.06 -6.23
C THR A 55 -16.48 -5.56 -6.04
N MET A 56 -15.39 -6.32 -6.19
CA MET A 56 -15.37 -7.76 -5.94
C MET A 56 -15.53 -8.11 -4.45
N ASP A 57 -16.12 -9.29 -4.20
CA ASP A 57 -16.21 -9.84 -2.84
C ASP A 57 -14.92 -10.55 -2.41
N LEU A 58 -14.86 -11.00 -1.15
CA LEU A 58 -13.64 -11.63 -0.63
C LEU A 58 -13.35 -12.97 -1.31
N ASP A 59 -14.38 -13.76 -1.61
CA ASP A 59 -14.21 -15.11 -2.17
C ASP A 59 -13.75 -15.02 -3.64
N GLU A 60 -14.30 -14.07 -4.39
CA GLU A 60 -13.90 -13.71 -5.74
C GLU A 60 -12.46 -13.19 -5.77
N TRP A 61 -12.12 -12.23 -4.89
CA TRP A 61 -10.76 -11.69 -4.79
C TRP A 61 -9.71 -12.75 -4.41
N LEU A 62 -10.08 -13.74 -3.60
CA LEU A 62 -9.20 -14.87 -3.22
C LEU A 62 -9.04 -15.93 -4.32
N ASP A 63 -9.96 -15.99 -5.28
CA ASP A 63 -9.97 -16.98 -6.37
C ASP A 63 -9.34 -16.41 -7.68
N VAL A 64 -8.85 -15.17 -7.67
CA VAL A 64 -8.04 -14.58 -8.75
C VAL A 64 -6.67 -15.26 -8.78
N ASP A 65 -6.44 -16.09 -9.81
CA ASP A 65 -5.21 -16.87 -9.99
C ASP A 65 -4.12 -16.11 -10.80
N ASP A 66 -4.48 -15.09 -11.59
CA ASP A 66 -3.56 -14.31 -12.41
C ASP A 66 -3.66 -12.80 -12.13
N VAL A 67 -2.52 -12.13 -11.94
CA VAL A 67 -2.44 -10.70 -11.59
C VAL A 67 -2.57 -9.81 -12.85
N ASP A 68 -2.45 -10.41 -14.03
CA ASP A 68 -2.57 -9.76 -15.35
C ASP A 68 -4.00 -9.82 -15.93
N ASP A 69 -4.98 -10.37 -15.21
CA ASP A 69 -6.37 -10.26 -15.61
C ASP A 69 -6.74 -8.75 -15.69
N GLU A 70 -7.37 -8.32 -16.79
CA GLU A 70 -7.76 -6.93 -17.08
C GLU A 70 -8.72 -6.32 -16.03
N ASP A 71 -9.03 -7.07 -14.96
CA ASP A 71 -9.90 -6.73 -13.84
C ASP A 71 -9.12 -6.08 -12.68
N GLU A 72 -8.03 -5.36 -12.98
CA GLU A 72 -7.38 -4.49 -12.00
C GLU A 72 -8.38 -3.38 -11.62
N GLU A 73 -8.86 -3.40 -10.38
CA GLU A 73 -9.88 -2.46 -9.89
C GLU A 73 -9.41 -1.01 -10.11
N GLU A 74 -10.01 -0.34 -11.10
CA GLU A 74 -9.56 0.97 -11.60
C GLU A 74 -9.43 2.00 -10.48
N SER A 75 -10.33 1.95 -9.49
CA SER A 75 -10.31 2.78 -8.29
C SER A 75 -9.03 2.60 -7.47
N VAL A 76 -8.57 1.35 -7.31
CA VAL A 76 -7.38 0.97 -6.56
C VAL A 76 -6.13 1.41 -7.29
N ALA A 77 -6.02 1.12 -8.58
CA ALA A 77 -4.88 1.53 -9.40
C ALA A 77 -4.71 3.06 -9.46
N ILE A 78 -5.82 3.79 -9.61
CA ILE A 78 -5.83 5.27 -9.55
C ILE A 78 -5.41 5.74 -8.16
N GLY A 79 -5.95 5.12 -7.11
CA GLY A 79 -5.65 5.47 -5.72
C GLY A 79 -4.18 5.25 -5.37
N GLU A 80 -3.61 4.12 -5.76
CA GLU A 80 -2.20 3.78 -5.58
C GLU A 80 -1.30 4.82 -6.24
N SER A 81 -1.57 5.10 -7.51
CA SER A 81 -0.81 6.08 -8.29
C SER A 81 -0.95 7.50 -7.73
N ALA A 82 -2.10 7.86 -7.18
CA ALA A 82 -2.31 9.15 -6.54
C ALA A 82 -1.54 9.25 -5.22
N LEU A 83 -1.60 8.20 -4.38
CA LEU A 83 -0.93 8.17 -3.09
C LEU A 83 0.60 8.23 -3.25
N ASP A 84 1.15 7.51 -4.22
CA ASP A 84 2.57 7.55 -4.55
C ASP A 84 3.01 8.98 -4.90
N ARG A 85 2.30 9.64 -5.84
CA ARG A 85 2.59 11.02 -6.26
C ARG A 85 2.47 12.02 -5.11
N ILE A 86 1.46 11.89 -4.25
CA ILE A 86 1.30 12.76 -3.08
C ILE A 86 2.45 12.53 -2.10
N SER A 87 2.86 11.28 -1.87
CA SER A 87 3.95 10.94 -0.97
C SER A 87 5.30 11.49 -1.46
N CYS A 88 5.55 11.38 -2.76
CA CYS A 88 6.75 11.91 -3.41
C CYS A 88 6.76 13.45 -3.43
N ALA A 89 5.62 14.10 -3.67
CA ALA A 89 5.53 15.55 -3.78
C ALA A 89 5.60 16.28 -2.43
N LEU A 90 4.94 15.76 -1.39
CA LEU A 90 4.87 16.39 -0.06
C LEU A 90 6.02 16.00 0.86
N ASN A 91 6.82 15.00 0.47
CA ASN A 91 7.92 14.41 1.24
C ASN A 91 7.44 13.72 2.54
N GLY A 92 8.22 12.76 3.04
CA GLY A 92 7.79 11.89 4.15
C GLY A 92 7.33 12.59 5.43
N LYS A 93 7.83 13.78 5.76
CA LYS A 93 7.49 14.47 7.02
C LYS A 93 6.04 14.95 7.10
N ALA A 94 5.46 15.39 5.99
CA ALA A 94 4.11 15.95 5.98
C ALA A 94 3.03 14.87 5.85
N ILE A 95 3.34 13.77 5.16
CA ILE A 95 2.36 12.72 4.83
C ILE A 95 2.38 11.54 5.80
N LEU A 96 3.52 11.22 6.42
CA LEU A 96 3.65 10.00 7.22
C LEU A 96 2.80 10.05 8.49
N ALA A 97 2.75 11.18 9.20
CA ALA A 97 1.92 11.33 10.39
C ALA A 97 0.40 11.17 10.11
N PRO A 98 -0.21 11.88 9.14
CA PRO A 98 -1.62 11.68 8.81
C PRO A 98 -1.88 10.27 8.26
N PHE A 99 -0.97 9.70 7.47
CA PHE A 99 -1.07 8.33 6.99
C PHE A 99 -1.15 7.32 8.16
N LEU A 100 -0.19 7.34 9.08
CA LEU A 100 -0.16 6.42 10.22
C LEU A 100 -1.43 6.53 11.09
N SER A 101 -1.96 7.74 11.29
CA SER A 101 -3.20 7.94 12.05
C SER A 101 -4.44 7.34 11.36
N LEU A 102 -4.48 7.32 10.03
CA LEU A 102 -5.57 6.72 9.26
C LEU A 102 -5.44 5.18 9.24
N ILE A 103 -4.21 4.69 9.07
CA ILE A 103 -3.88 3.27 9.02
C ILE A 103 -4.18 2.57 10.33
N ASP A 104 -3.92 3.21 11.46
CA ASP A 104 -4.24 2.63 12.77
C ASP A 104 -5.74 2.32 12.91
N LYS A 105 -6.61 3.10 12.27
CA LYS A 105 -8.06 2.82 12.23
C LYS A 105 -8.38 1.68 11.26
N MET A 106 -7.86 1.77 10.04
CA MET A 106 -8.13 0.79 8.98
C MET A 106 -7.64 -0.62 9.32
N ARG A 107 -6.52 -0.72 10.06
CA ARG A 107 -5.97 -1.99 10.55
C ARG A 107 -6.92 -2.76 11.45
N HIS A 108 -7.66 -2.07 12.31
CA HIS A 108 -8.55 -2.69 13.29
C HIS A 108 -9.98 -2.83 12.75
N SER A 109 -10.19 -2.51 11.47
CA SER A 109 -11.50 -2.62 10.83
C SER A 109 -11.91 -4.08 10.64
N GLU A 110 -13.21 -4.33 10.72
CA GLU A 110 -13.79 -5.62 10.36
C GLU A 110 -13.81 -5.84 8.85
N ASP A 111 -13.80 -4.76 8.05
CA ASP A 111 -13.72 -4.85 6.60
C ASP A 111 -12.31 -5.24 6.15
N TRP A 112 -12.24 -6.30 5.35
CA TRP A 112 -10.99 -6.78 4.78
C TRP A 112 -10.39 -5.74 3.83
N ARG A 113 -11.21 -4.98 3.09
CA ARG A 113 -10.74 -3.98 2.13
C ARG A 113 -9.92 -2.91 2.81
N GLU A 114 -10.37 -2.42 3.96
CA GLU A 114 -9.63 -1.42 4.76
C GLU A 114 -8.30 -1.98 5.26
N ARG A 115 -8.25 -3.23 5.72
CA ARG A 115 -7.00 -3.88 6.17
C ARG A 115 -6.04 -4.13 5.01
N HIS A 116 -6.55 -4.51 3.84
CA HIS A 116 -5.77 -4.67 2.62
C HIS A 116 -5.14 -3.34 2.18
N VAL A 117 -5.96 -2.28 2.08
CA VAL A 117 -5.51 -0.93 1.74
C VAL A 117 -4.49 -0.42 2.76
N ALA A 118 -4.65 -0.76 4.03
CA ALA A 118 -3.68 -0.39 5.04
C ALA A 118 -2.28 -0.97 4.79
N LEU A 119 -2.21 -2.24 4.41
CA LEU A 119 -0.97 -2.90 4.04
C LEU A 119 -0.40 -2.37 2.73
N MET A 120 -1.24 -2.24 1.70
CA MET A 120 -0.84 -1.69 0.40
C MET A 120 -0.27 -0.28 0.54
N GLY A 121 -0.93 0.58 1.33
CA GLY A 121 -0.50 1.94 1.59
C GLY A 121 0.93 2.05 2.10
N PHE A 122 1.38 1.13 2.98
CA PHE A 122 2.76 1.10 3.46
C PHE A 122 3.78 0.88 2.34
N SER A 123 3.43 0.02 1.37
CA SER A 123 4.25 -0.22 0.19
C SER A 123 4.32 1.02 -0.70
N VAL A 124 3.17 1.68 -0.92
CA VAL A 124 3.03 2.83 -1.82
C VAL A 124 3.78 4.05 -1.30
N ILE A 125 3.67 4.38 -0.01
CA ILE A 125 4.34 5.57 0.54
C ILE A 125 5.85 5.38 0.72
N GLY A 126 6.36 4.15 0.55
CA GLY A 126 7.74 3.78 0.84
C GLY A 126 8.77 4.64 0.09
N GLU A 127 8.53 4.95 -1.18
CA GLU A 127 9.43 5.78 -2.00
C GLU A 127 9.42 7.24 -1.52
N GLY A 128 8.24 7.85 -1.39
CA GLY A 128 8.10 9.24 -0.95
C GLY A 128 8.50 9.49 0.51
N CYS A 129 8.42 8.46 1.36
CA CYS A 129 8.70 8.56 2.80
C CYS A 129 10.03 7.94 3.24
N GLN A 130 10.82 7.36 2.33
CA GLN A 130 12.04 6.59 2.64
C GLN A 130 12.92 7.24 3.70
N ARG A 131 13.32 8.51 3.49
CA ARG A 131 14.23 9.24 4.40
C ARG A 131 13.67 9.45 5.81
N THR A 132 12.35 9.48 5.94
CA THR A 132 11.67 9.66 7.24
C THR A 132 11.42 8.29 7.89
N MET A 133 11.22 7.25 7.08
CA MET A 133 10.94 5.91 7.55
C MET A 133 12.20 5.13 7.97
N GLU A 134 13.32 5.33 7.27
CA GLU A 134 14.57 4.57 7.46
C GLU A 134 15.05 4.51 8.93
N PRO A 135 15.09 5.62 9.70
CA PRO A 135 15.51 5.57 11.11
C PRO A 135 14.58 4.74 12.02
N HIS A 136 13.34 4.52 11.59
CA HIS A 136 12.29 3.85 12.36
C HIS A 136 11.80 2.57 11.69
N ILE A 137 12.51 2.05 10.68
CA ILE A 137 12.05 0.95 9.84
C ILE A 137 11.73 -0.31 10.64
N GLN A 138 12.47 -0.58 11.72
CA GLN A 138 12.20 -1.71 12.61
C GLN A 138 10.83 -1.60 13.29
N ASN A 139 10.39 -0.38 13.63
CA ASN A 139 9.07 -0.15 14.22
C ASN A 139 7.98 -0.40 13.19
N TYR A 140 8.12 0.14 11.98
CA TYR A 140 7.15 -0.09 10.90
C TYR A 140 7.08 -1.56 10.48
N VAL A 141 8.19 -2.29 10.46
CA VAL A 141 8.17 -3.74 10.18
C VAL A 141 7.43 -4.51 11.29
N ARG A 142 7.67 -4.17 12.56
CA ARG A 142 6.90 -4.74 13.69
C ARG A 142 5.42 -4.40 13.60
N GLU A 143 5.12 -3.18 13.16
CA GLU A 143 3.76 -2.79 12.86
C GLU A 143 3.23 -3.62 11.70
N ILE A 144 3.94 -3.91 10.62
CA ILE A 144 3.38 -4.63 9.47
C ILE A 144 3.19 -6.13 9.73
N ILE A 145 4.07 -6.78 10.49
CA ILE A 145 4.07 -8.24 10.73
C ILE A 145 2.69 -8.82 11.12
N PRO A 146 1.90 -8.22 12.03
CA PRO A 146 0.56 -8.72 12.36
C PRO A 146 -0.39 -8.87 11.17
N PHE A 147 -0.24 -8.08 10.09
CA PHE A 147 -1.06 -8.25 8.87
C PHE A 147 -0.82 -9.61 8.20
N LEU A 148 0.36 -10.21 8.35
CA LEU A 148 0.66 -11.54 7.79
C LEU A 148 -0.13 -12.67 8.48
N ASN A 149 -0.58 -12.43 9.71
CA ASN A 149 -1.43 -13.35 10.46
C ASN A 149 -2.91 -13.00 10.38
N ASP A 150 -3.28 -12.02 9.54
CA ASP A 150 -4.66 -11.62 9.41
C ASP A 150 -5.53 -12.80 8.96
N LYS A 151 -6.80 -12.77 9.35
CA LYS A 151 -7.74 -13.89 9.15
C LYS A 151 -8.16 -14.07 7.69
N PHE A 152 -7.55 -13.33 6.76
CA PHE A 152 -7.92 -13.16 5.35
C PHE A 152 -8.29 -14.44 4.60
N GLY A 153 -7.80 -15.61 5.00
CA GLY A 153 -8.17 -16.90 4.40
C GLY A 153 -8.38 -18.05 5.38
N ARG A 154 -8.63 -17.79 6.68
CA ARG A 154 -8.75 -18.85 7.70
C ARG A 154 -10.17 -19.30 8.05
N GLY A 155 -11.19 -18.74 7.41
CA GLY A 155 -12.56 -19.22 7.53
C GLY A 155 -13.19 -19.32 6.16
N LEU A 156 -13.66 -20.52 5.80
CA LEU A 156 -14.50 -20.85 4.62
C LEU A 156 -13.77 -21.36 3.36
N LYS A 157 -13.16 -22.53 3.41
CA LYS A 157 -13.52 -23.58 2.42
C LYS A 157 -13.65 -24.92 3.18
N PRO A 158 -14.87 -25.45 3.44
CA PRO A 158 -15.00 -26.86 3.75
C PRO A 158 -14.44 -27.63 2.57
N ASP A 159 -13.50 -28.53 2.86
CA ASP A 159 -12.82 -29.40 1.91
C ASP A 159 -13.82 -30.07 0.95
N LYS A 160 -13.94 -29.53 -0.28
CA LYS A 160 -14.73 -30.14 -1.36
C LYS A 160 -13.97 -31.29 -2.06
N ARG A 161 -12.79 -31.70 -1.58
CA ARG A 161 -12.05 -32.89 -2.09
C ARG A 161 -12.31 -34.14 -1.25
N ARG A 162 -13.56 -34.36 -0.85
CA ARG A 162 -14.06 -35.68 -0.46
C ARG A 162 -15.34 -36.01 -1.23
N LYS A 163 -15.15 -36.53 -2.44
CA LYS A 163 -16.01 -37.56 -3.03
C LYS A 163 -15.12 -38.55 -3.74
#